data_AF-A0A2T3M3Z4-F1
#
_entry.id   AF-A0A2T3M3Z4-F1
#
_cell.length_a   1.000
_cell.length_b   1.000
_cell.length_c   1.000
_cell.angle_alpha   90.00
_cell.angle_beta   90.00
_cell.angle_gamma   90.00
#
_symmetry.space_group_name_H-M   'P 1'
#
loop_
_entity.id
_entity.type
_entity.pdbx_description
1 polymer ?
#
loop_
_entity_poly.entity_id
_entity_poly.type
_entity_poly.pdbx_seq_one_letter_code
_entity_poly.pdbx_strand_id
1 'polypeptide(L)'
;MVIRFAPSRKAVSAGVLDANTLVDSSARNRFTVSYQLNVNGTITDVTGSNIDLTNVTGRAVLITILTDNLNPNRVLRDRTVLTIDDNAETLALTLSDVDASGTHTLSRNTTASFLRNLTPKIITISGNTLTVREDGVARIEMRKGMNSHVAVFEVRTPRNAPNISWAYDSVNTEAVATSSDVAGWALEYDGNSYAMSDET
;
A
#
# COMPACT_ATOMS: atom_id res chain seq x y z
N MET A 1 10.18 9.77 13.10
CA MET A 1 9.41 8.60 12.60
C MET A 1 10.24 7.95 11.50
N VAL A 2 10.44 6.63 11.54
CA VAL A 2 11.16 5.93 10.47
C VAL A 2 10.13 5.54 9.41
N ILE A 3 10.26 6.10 8.22
CA ILE A 3 9.39 5.76 7.09
C ILE A 3 10.08 4.62 6.34
N ARG A 4 9.44 3.45 6.22
CA ARG A 4 9.91 2.33 5.40
C ARG A 4 8.83 1.85 4.45
N PHE A 5 9.22 1.58 3.22
CA PHE A 5 8.45 0.99 2.13
C PHE A 5 8.98 -0.38 1.73
N ALA A 6 10.25 -0.66 2.05
CA ALA A 6 10.85 -1.98 1.94
C ALA A 6 11.04 -2.63 3.33
N PRO A 7 11.04 -3.97 3.43
CA PRO A 7 11.31 -4.69 4.67
C PRO A 7 12.66 -4.32 5.28
N SER A 8 12.78 -4.30 6.60
CA SER A 8 14.09 -4.08 7.23
C SER A 8 15.05 -5.25 7.01
N ARG A 9 14.51 -6.45 6.85
CA ARG A 9 15.25 -7.69 6.60
C ARG A 9 14.46 -8.63 5.69
N LYS A 10 15.14 -9.33 4.79
CA LYS A 10 14.51 -10.32 3.92
C LYS A 10 15.44 -11.52 3.78
N ALA A 11 14.89 -12.70 4.02
CA ALA A 11 15.55 -13.94 3.63
C ALA A 11 15.24 -14.19 2.15
N VAL A 12 16.25 -14.56 1.38
CA VAL A 12 16.17 -14.78 -0.07
C VAL A 12 16.98 -16.02 -0.43
N SER A 13 16.56 -16.77 -1.44
CA SER A 13 17.36 -17.88 -1.94
C SER A 13 18.62 -17.37 -2.65
N ALA A 14 19.61 -18.25 -2.80
CA ALA A 14 20.69 -18.00 -3.75
C ALA A 14 20.12 -17.88 -5.19
N GLY A 15 20.73 -17.05 -6.04
CA GLY A 15 20.30 -16.81 -7.42
C GLY A 15 19.79 -15.39 -7.66
N VAL A 16 18.76 -15.23 -8.50
CA VAL A 16 18.24 -13.92 -8.89
C VAL A 16 17.04 -13.50 -8.03
N LEU A 17 17.16 -12.34 -7.38
CA LEU A 17 16.08 -11.68 -6.65
C LEU A 17 15.46 -10.58 -7.52
N ASP A 18 14.15 -10.61 -7.73
CA ASP A 18 13.42 -9.43 -8.22
C ASP A 18 13.16 -8.45 -7.07
N ALA A 19 13.92 -7.36 -7.06
CA ALA A 19 13.85 -6.31 -6.04
C ALA A 19 12.49 -5.58 -5.99
N ASN A 20 11.72 -5.63 -7.09
CA ASN A 20 10.38 -5.06 -7.12
C ASN A 20 9.42 -5.74 -6.14
N THR A 21 9.68 -7.00 -5.78
CA THR A 21 8.87 -7.75 -4.81
C THR A 21 9.03 -7.26 -3.38
N LEU A 22 10.05 -6.44 -3.11
CA LEU A 22 10.33 -5.92 -1.77
C LEU A 22 9.54 -4.66 -1.43
N VAL A 23 8.96 -4.01 -2.43
CA VAL A 23 8.21 -2.78 -2.27
C VAL A 23 6.76 -3.05 -2.65
N ASP A 24 5.84 -2.73 -1.74
CA ASP A 24 4.41 -2.85 -2.00
C ASP A 24 4.02 -2.11 -3.29
N SER A 25 3.08 -2.68 -4.05
CA SER A 25 2.59 -2.10 -5.30
C SER A 25 2.12 -0.65 -5.18
N SER A 26 1.44 -0.31 -4.06
CA SER A 26 0.97 1.04 -3.78
C SER A 26 2.11 2.03 -3.69
N ALA A 27 3.23 1.63 -3.07
CA ALA A 27 4.43 2.44 -3.00
C ALA A 27 5.12 2.56 -4.37
N ARG A 28 5.19 1.47 -5.15
CA ARG A 28 5.78 1.52 -6.50
C ARG A 28 5.01 2.43 -7.46
N ASN A 29 3.71 2.63 -7.28
CA ASN A 29 2.94 3.57 -8.09
C ASN A 29 3.24 5.04 -7.75
N ARG A 30 3.59 5.32 -6.48
CA ARG A 30 3.82 6.68 -5.98
C ARG A 30 5.25 7.19 -6.24
N PHE A 31 6.20 6.27 -6.37
CA PHE A 31 7.64 6.57 -6.45
C PHE A 31 8.28 5.90 -7.66
N THR A 32 9.24 6.59 -8.28
CA THR A 32 10.21 5.96 -9.16
C THR A 32 11.21 5.22 -8.28
N VAL A 33 11.33 3.91 -8.47
CA VAL A 33 12.14 3.05 -7.62
C VAL A 33 13.42 2.62 -8.35
N SER A 34 14.56 2.78 -7.68
CA SER A 34 15.84 2.24 -8.13
C SER A 34 16.58 1.57 -6.96
N TYR A 35 17.62 0.82 -7.28
CA TYR A 35 18.26 -0.08 -6.33
C TYR A 35 19.79 0.03 -6.39
N GLN A 36 20.41 -0.07 -5.21
CA GLN A 36 21.85 -0.27 -5.09
C GLN A 36 22.10 -1.46 -4.18
N LEU A 37 23.06 -2.30 -4.54
CA LEU A 37 23.47 -3.43 -3.72
C LEU A 37 24.79 -3.11 -3.04
N ASN A 38 24.82 -3.22 -1.70
CA ASN A 38 26.05 -3.17 -0.93
C ASN A 38 26.44 -4.59 -0.49
N VAL A 39 27.58 -5.06 -0.99
CA VAL A 39 28.18 -6.35 -0.61
C VAL A 39 29.57 -6.06 -0.06
N ASN A 40 29.81 -6.44 1.19
CA ASN A 40 31.11 -6.28 1.86
C ASN A 40 31.69 -4.85 1.77
N GLY A 41 30.84 -3.83 1.80
CA GLY A 41 31.23 -2.41 1.75
C GLY A 41 31.29 -1.81 0.35
N THR A 42 31.23 -2.63 -0.71
CA THR A 42 31.19 -2.14 -2.09
C THR A 42 29.75 -1.91 -2.52
N ILE A 43 29.42 -0.68 -2.92
CA ILE A 43 28.09 -0.29 -3.42
C ILE A 43 28.11 -0.33 -4.95
N THR A 44 27.17 -1.07 -5.53
CA THR A 44 26.98 -1.17 -6.97
C THR A 44 25.55 -0.79 -7.32
N ASP A 45 25.36 0.04 -8.34
CA ASP A 45 24.02 0.32 -8.89
C ASP A 45 23.47 -0.92 -9.58
N VAL A 46 22.19 -1.21 -9.34
CA VAL A 46 21.49 -2.32 -9.99
C VAL A 46 20.80 -1.78 -11.23
N THR A 47 21.10 -2.37 -12.39
CA THR A 47 20.39 -2.04 -13.64
C THR A 47 19.11 -2.86 -13.72
N GLY A 48 17.95 -2.20 -13.70
CA GLY A 48 16.64 -2.86 -13.59
C GLY A 48 16.31 -3.28 -12.15
N SER A 49 15.54 -4.36 -11.99
CA SER A 49 15.13 -4.87 -10.67
C SER A 49 15.72 -6.24 -10.31
N ASN A 50 16.33 -6.94 -11.27
CA ASN A 50 16.90 -8.27 -11.03
C ASN A 50 18.30 -8.14 -10.43
N ILE A 51 18.48 -8.72 -9.25
CA ILE A 51 19.74 -8.72 -8.50
C ILE A 51 20.29 -10.14 -8.50
N ASP A 52 21.49 -10.32 -9.03
CA ASP A 52 22.20 -11.60 -8.93
C ASP A 52 22.91 -11.72 -7.56
N LEU A 53 22.47 -12.70 -6.78
CA LEU A 53 22.99 -13.02 -5.45
C LEU A 53 23.79 -14.34 -5.44
N THR A 54 24.04 -14.96 -6.60
CA THR A 54 24.69 -16.28 -6.71
C THR A 54 26.04 -16.33 -6.00
N ASN A 55 26.82 -15.25 -6.06
CA ASN A 55 28.15 -15.15 -5.45
C ASN A 55 28.16 -14.35 -4.13
N VAL A 56 26.99 -14.01 -3.59
CA VAL A 56 26.88 -13.27 -2.33
C VAL A 56 26.96 -14.25 -1.16
N THR A 57 28.08 -14.21 -0.43
CA THR A 57 28.25 -15.00 0.78
C THR A 57 27.86 -14.18 2.02
N GLY A 58 26.99 -14.74 2.87
CA GLY A 58 26.56 -14.10 4.11
C GLY A 58 25.41 -13.09 3.92
N ARG A 59 25.70 -11.79 4.10
CA ARG A 59 24.69 -10.71 4.09
C ARG A 59 25.02 -9.67 3.04
N ALA A 60 23.99 -9.19 2.36
CA ALA A 60 24.04 -7.98 1.56
C ALA A 60 23.07 -6.93 2.11
N VAL A 61 23.27 -5.67 1.75
CA VAL A 61 22.30 -4.62 2.03
C VAL A 61 21.79 -4.08 0.70
N LEU A 62 20.51 -4.30 0.46
CA LEU A 62 19.82 -3.63 -0.63
C LEU A 62 19.40 -2.24 -0.16
N ILE A 63 19.77 -1.24 -0.94
CA ILE A 63 19.36 0.15 -0.77
C ILE A 63 18.28 0.41 -1.83
N THR A 64 17.04 0.54 -1.38
CA THR A 64 15.91 0.94 -2.22
C THR A 64 15.80 2.45 -2.19
N ILE A 65 15.96 3.08 -3.34
CA ILE A 65 15.84 4.52 -3.52
C ILE A 65 14.45 4.80 -4.10
N LEU A 66 13.66 5.61 -3.40
CA LEU A 66 12.33 5.99 -3.81
C LEU A 66 12.31 7.49 -4.07
N THR A 67 12.17 7.88 -5.34
CA THR A 67 12.05 9.27 -5.77
C THR A 67 10.58 9.61 -5.99
N ASP A 68 10.06 10.59 -5.27
CA ASP A 68 8.64 10.96 -5.33
C ASP A 68 8.27 11.48 -6.73
N ASN A 69 7.30 10.83 -7.39
CA ASN A 69 6.90 11.16 -8.76
C ASN A 69 6.31 12.58 -8.91
N LEU A 70 5.80 13.17 -7.83
CA LEU A 70 5.22 14.52 -7.82
C LEU A 70 6.22 15.57 -7.33
N ASN A 71 7.30 15.15 -6.67
CA ASN A 71 8.38 16.03 -6.22
C ASN A 71 9.73 15.31 -6.30
N PRO A 72 10.43 15.37 -7.45
CA PRO A 72 11.68 14.62 -7.66
C PRO A 72 12.81 14.96 -6.69
N ASN A 73 12.75 16.10 -6.00
CA ASN A 73 13.72 16.47 -4.96
C ASN A 73 13.51 15.69 -3.65
N ARG A 74 12.35 15.06 -3.47
CA ARG A 74 12.06 14.22 -2.31
C ARG A 74 12.48 12.79 -2.59
N VAL A 75 13.69 12.47 -2.15
CA VAL A 75 14.28 11.13 -2.27
C VAL A 75 14.31 10.45 -0.89
N LEU A 76 13.72 9.27 -0.80
CA LEU A 76 13.75 8.41 0.37
C LEU A 76 14.67 7.21 0.10
N ARG A 77 15.35 6.74 1.14
CA ARG A 77 16.24 5.57 1.03
C ARG A 77 15.91 4.57 2.11
N ASP A 78 15.47 3.40 1.69
CA ASP A 78 15.29 2.26 2.56
C ASP A 78 16.44 1.28 2.45
N ARG A 79 16.75 0.65 3.58
CA ARG A 79 17.80 -0.36 3.66
C ARG A 79 17.18 -1.68 4.12
N THR A 80 17.28 -2.68 3.27
CA THR A 80 16.88 -4.05 3.53
C THR A 80 18.13 -4.91 3.67
N VAL A 81 18.30 -5.56 4.82
CA VAL A 81 19.34 -6.57 4.98
C VAL A 81 18.87 -7.85 4.31
N LEU A 82 19.56 -8.27 3.26
CA LEU A 82 19.35 -9.56 2.61
C LEU A 82 20.19 -10.62 3.31
N THR A 83 19.57 -11.76 3.63
CA THR A 83 20.25 -12.94 4.15
C THR A 83 19.95 -14.10 3.22
N ILE A 84 20.98 -14.78 2.72
CA ILE A 84 20.80 -15.94 1.87
C ILE A 84 20.33 -17.11 2.73
N ASP A 85 19.12 -17.60 2.47
CA ASP A 85 18.44 -18.67 3.19
C ASP A 85 17.38 -19.29 2.29
N ASP A 86 17.61 -20.53 1.87
CA ASP A 86 16.74 -21.25 0.94
C ASP A 86 15.40 -21.67 1.59
N ASN A 87 15.25 -21.51 2.92
CA ASN A 87 14.00 -21.75 3.64
C ASN A 87 13.21 -20.45 3.90
N ALA A 88 13.37 -19.45 3.04
CA ALA A 88 12.68 -18.18 3.17
C ALA A 88 11.15 -18.33 3.16
N GLU A 89 10.52 -17.95 4.27
CA GLU A 89 9.06 -17.96 4.38
C GLU A 89 8.45 -16.69 3.75
N THR A 90 7.34 -16.88 3.03
CA THR A 90 6.54 -15.76 2.53
C THR A 90 5.69 -15.21 3.67
N LEU A 91 5.76 -13.89 3.90
CA LEU A 91 4.90 -13.18 4.86
C LEU A 91 3.90 -12.35 4.07
N ALA A 92 2.63 -12.43 4.44
CA ALA A 92 1.55 -11.67 3.82
C ALA A 92 0.62 -11.10 4.89
N LEU A 93 0.23 -9.84 4.68
CA LEU A 93 -0.75 -9.13 5.49
C LEU A 93 -1.93 -8.77 4.61
N THR A 94 -3.13 -9.04 5.08
CA THR A 94 -4.39 -8.69 4.40
C THR A 94 -5.27 -7.91 5.36
N LEU A 95 -6.11 -7.04 4.80
CA LEU A 95 -7.07 -6.21 5.51
C LEU A 95 -8.46 -6.59 5.04
N SER A 96 -9.39 -6.75 5.98
CA SER A 96 -10.81 -6.83 5.65
C SER A 96 -11.35 -5.45 5.25
N ASP A 97 -12.53 -5.47 4.66
CA ASP A 97 -13.39 -4.29 4.62
C ASP A 97 -13.67 -3.75 6.03
N VAL A 98 -14.11 -2.49 6.07
CA VAL A 98 -14.48 -1.84 7.32
C VAL A 98 -15.74 -2.51 7.90
N ASP A 99 -15.69 -2.87 9.17
CA ASP A 99 -16.85 -3.43 9.87
C ASP A 99 -17.80 -2.34 10.39
N ALA A 100 -18.93 -2.76 10.97
CA ALA A 100 -19.93 -1.84 11.53
C ALA A 100 -19.39 -0.97 12.69
N SER A 101 -18.24 -1.32 13.28
CA SER A 101 -17.58 -0.52 14.32
C SER A 101 -16.57 0.49 13.75
N GLY A 102 -16.44 0.57 12.43
CA GLY A 102 -15.50 1.47 11.77
C GLY A 102 -14.05 0.98 11.84
N THR A 103 -13.83 -0.32 12.03
CA THR A 103 -12.49 -0.90 12.13
C THR A 103 -12.20 -1.90 11.02
N HIS A 104 -10.91 -2.11 10.73
CA HIS A 104 -10.46 -3.16 9.81
C HIS A 104 -9.86 -4.32 10.59
N THR A 105 -10.18 -5.55 10.19
CA THR A 105 -9.51 -6.74 10.71
C THR A 105 -8.26 -7.03 9.88
N LEU A 106 -7.13 -7.12 10.55
CA LEU A 106 -5.85 -7.56 9.99
C LEU A 106 -5.78 -9.09 10.04
N SER A 107 -5.61 -9.71 8.88
CA SER A 107 -5.30 -11.12 8.76
C SER A 107 -3.86 -11.32 8.29
N ARG A 108 -3.23 -12.34 8.87
CA ARG A 108 -1.82 -12.68 8.66
C ARG A 108 -1.76 -14.13 8.19
N ASN A 109 -0.92 -14.42 7.21
CA ASN A 109 -0.72 -15.81 6.78
C ASN A 109 0.03 -16.67 7.83
N THR A 110 0.60 -16.06 8.87
CA THR A 110 1.21 -16.76 10.02
C THR A 110 0.99 -16.00 11.32
N THR A 111 0.58 -16.71 12.38
CA THR A 111 0.33 -16.15 13.72
C THR A 111 1.61 -15.94 14.54
N ALA A 112 2.68 -16.69 14.24
CA ALA A 112 4.00 -16.57 14.89
C ALA A 112 4.83 -15.36 14.42
N SER A 113 4.17 -14.22 14.19
CA SER A 113 4.77 -13.01 13.64
C SER A 113 4.56 -11.81 14.56
N PHE A 114 5.51 -10.88 14.51
CA PHE A 114 5.44 -9.60 15.21
C PHE A 114 5.00 -8.50 14.24
N LEU A 115 4.06 -7.64 14.66
CA LEU A 115 3.62 -6.47 13.90
C LEU A 115 4.20 -5.19 14.50
N ARG A 116 4.74 -4.33 13.65
CA ARG A 116 5.22 -3.00 14.01
C ARG A 116 4.48 -1.95 13.20
N ASN A 117 3.79 -1.06 13.90
CA ASN A 117 3.19 0.12 13.29
C ASN A 117 4.28 1.17 13.00
N LEU A 118 4.50 1.47 11.72
CA LEU A 118 5.50 2.46 11.29
C LEU A 118 4.91 3.87 11.17
N THR A 119 3.59 4.00 11.24
CA THR A 119 2.84 5.25 11.12
C THR A 119 1.82 5.41 12.25
N PRO A 120 2.25 5.47 13.53
CA PRO A 120 1.35 5.49 14.70
C PRO A 120 0.48 6.74 14.83
N LYS A 121 0.77 7.78 14.03
CA LYS A 121 -0.10 8.96 13.91
C LYS A 121 -1.31 8.70 13.00
N ILE A 122 -1.14 7.89 11.96
CA ILE A 122 -2.16 7.61 10.94
C ILE A 122 -3.07 6.46 11.37
N ILE A 123 -2.51 5.41 11.98
CA ILE A 123 -3.25 4.22 12.41
C ILE A 123 -2.86 3.81 13.83
N THR A 124 -3.76 3.11 14.51
CA THR A 124 -3.48 2.30 15.70
C THR A 124 -3.76 0.83 15.45
N ILE A 125 -2.97 -0.04 16.08
CA ILE A 125 -3.15 -1.50 15.99
C ILE A 125 -3.32 -2.02 17.41
N SER A 126 -4.44 -2.71 17.66
CA SER A 126 -4.73 -3.39 18.93
C SER A 126 -5.14 -4.83 18.61
N GLY A 127 -4.32 -5.80 19.01
CA GLY A 127 -4.49 -7.19 18.58
C GLY A 127 -4.46 -7.31 17.05
N ASN A 128 -5.56 -7.77 16.47
CA ASN A 128 -5.76 -7.86 15.01
C ASN A 128 -6.59 -6.70 14.45
N THR A 129 -6.96 -5.72 15.26
CA THR A 129 -7.82 -4.62 14.81
C THR A 129 -6.97 -3.41 14.46
N LEU A 130 -7.26 -2.83 13.30
CA LEU A 130 -6.70 -1.57 12.84
C LEU A 130 -7.76 -0.48 12.90
N THR A 131 -7.40 0.66 13.48
CA THR A 131 -8.24 1.86 13.51
C THR A 131 -7.50 3.00 12.83
N VAL A 132 -8.17 3.71 11.94
CA VAL A 132 -7.64 4.89 11.24
C VAL A 132 -7.87 6.13 12.09
N ARG A 133 -6.82 6.93 12.30
CA ARG A 133 -6.86 8.17 13.09
C ARG A 133 -6.83 9.42 12.22
N GLU A 134 -6.10 9.36 11.11
CA GLU A 134 -5.93 10.46 10.17
C GLU A 134 -5.89 9.90 8.75
N ASP A 135 -6.31 10.70 7.77
CA ASP A 135 -6.13 10.36 6.36
C ASP A 135 -4.64 10.29 6.01
N GLY A 136 -4.27 9.33 5.18
CA GLY A 136 -2.92 9.27 4.64
C GLY A 136 -2.46 7.87 4.31
N VAL A 137 -1.13 7.68 4.29
CA VAL A 137 -0.52 6.39 3.94
C VAL A 137 -0.11 5.67 5.21
N ALA A 138 -0.78 4.56 5.50
CA ALA A 138 -0.47 3.67 6.62
C ALA A 138 0.61 2.66 6.22
N ARG A 139 1.47 2.30 7.18
CA ARG A 139 2.57 1.36 6.97
C ARG A 139 2.74 0.43 8.16
N ILE A 140 2.79 -0.87 7.89
CA ILE A 140 2.93 -1.91 8.90
C ILE A 140 4.05 -2.86 8.47
N GLU A 141 4.99 -3.11 9.38
CA GLU A 141 6.01 -4.14 9.18
C GLU A 141 5.63 -5.41 9.95
N MET A 142 5.49 -6.53 9.23
CA MET A 142 5.34 -7.87 9.78
C MET A 142 6.69 -8.57 9.80
N ARG A 143 7.06 -9.21 10.91
CA ARG A 143 8.36 -9.87 11.09
C ARG A 143 8.22 -11.29 11.63
N LYS A 144 9.03 -12.21 11.08
CA LYS A 144 9.19 -13.59 11.59
C LYS A 144 10.63 -14.05 11.32
N GLY A 145 11.40 -14.28 12.39
CA GLY A 145 12.83 -14.60 12.28
C GLY A 145 13.60 -13.53 11.50
N MET A 146 14.27 -13.94 10.42
CA MET A 146 15.02 -13.05 9.51
C MET A 146 14.16 -12.46 8.39
N ASN A 147 12.91 -12.88 8.26
CA ASN A 147 11.98 -12.36 7.28
C ASN A 147 11.18 -11.17 7.83
N SER A 148 10.98 -10.18 6.97
CA SER A 148 9.99 -9.14 7.19
C SER A 148 9.28 -8.79 5.88
N HIS A 149 8.09 -8.23 6.02
CA HIS A 149 7.28 -7.70 4.94
C HIS A 149 6.68 -6.37 5.39
N VAL A 150 6.61 -5.40 4.49
CA VAL A 150 6.00 -4.10 4.77
C VAL A 150 4.78 -3.96 3.87
N ALA A 151 3.61 -3.84 4.50
CA ALA A 151 2.37 -3.49 3.81
C ALA A 151 2.22 -1.97 3.80
N VAL A 152 1.82 -1.44 2.65
CA VAL A 152 1.58 -0.01 2.43
C VAL A 152 0.20 0.14 1.82
N PHE A 153 -0.64 0.97 2.42
CA PHE A 153 -1.99 1.21 1.95
C PHE A 153 -2.44 2.62 2.30
N GLU A 154 -3.30 3.19 1.46
CA GLU A 154 -3.95 4.46 1.74
C GLU A 154 -5.16 4.23 2.64
N VAL A 155 -5.30 5.06 3.65
CA VAL A 155 -6.43 5.02 4.58
C VAL A 155 -7.10 6.38 4.65
N ARG A 156 -8.41 6.34 4.88
CA ARG A 156 -9.21 7.53 5.16
C ARG A 156 -9.95 7.30 6.48
N THR A 157 -10.09 8.35 7.26
CA THR A 157 -10.93 8.33 8.45
C THR A 157 -12.38 8.01 8.03
N PRO A 158 -13.16 7.34 8.90
CA PRO A 158 -14.56 7.13 8.64
C PRO A 158 -15.26 8.46 8.35
N ARG A 159 -15.97 8.54 7.23
CA ARG A 159 -16.78 9.68 6.83
C ARG A 159 -18.17 9.18 6.55
N ASN A 160 -19.16 9.94 6.97
CA ASN A 160 -20.53 9.67 6.54
C ASN A 160 -20.61 9.93 5.05
N ALA A 161 -21.30 9.04 4.32
CA ALA A 161 -21.67 9.34 2.95
C ALA A 161 -22.54 10.61 2.93
N PRO A 162 -22.40 11.48 1.92
CA PRO A 162 -23.23 12.67 1.82
C PRO A 162 -24.71 12.25 1.70
N ASN A 163 -25.60 12.98 2.37
CA ASN A 163 -27.04 12.82 2.18
C ASN A 163 -27.43 13.38 0.81
N ILE A 164 -27.75 12.51 -0.14
CA ILE A 164 -28.26 12.91 -1.45
C ILE A 164 -29.79 12.90 -1.41
N SER A 165 -30.41 14.07 -1.55
CA SER A 165 -31.85 14.23 -1.69
C SER A 165 -32.21 14.43 -3.16
N TRP A 166 -33.19 13.68 -3.64
CA TRP A 166 -33.69 13.76 -5.01
C TRP A 166 -35.04 14.44 -5.04
N ALA A 167 -35.20 15.40 -5.95
CA ALA A 167 -36.48 16.01 -6.27
C ALA A 167 -36.69 15.97 -7.78
N TYR A 168 -37.93 15.75 -8.20
CA TYR A 168 -38.32 15.94 -9.59
C TYR A 168 -38.80 17.38 -9.75
N ASP A 169 -38.16 18.15 -10.62
CA ASP A 169 -38.71 19.45 -10.98
C ASP A 169 -39.92 19.22 -11.89
N SER A 170 -41.11 19.43 -11.33
CA SER A 170 -42.39 19.30 -12.06
C SER A 170 -42.52 20.26 -13.25
N VAL A 171 -41.63 21.24 -13.38
CA VAL A 171 -41.64 22.22 -14.48
C VAL A 171 -40.69 21.83 -15.60
N ASN A 172 -39.51 21.27 -15.28
CA ASN A 172 -38.44 21.02 -16.26
C ASN A 172 -38.24 19.55 -16.64
N THR A 173 -38.99 18.60 -16.07
CA THR A 173 -38.80 17.15 -16.27
C THR A 173 -37.38 16.64 -15.95
N GLU A 174 -36.63 17.42 -15.17
CA GLU A 174 -35.27 17.08 -14.76
C GLU A 174 -35.28 16.56 -13.31
N ALA A 175 -34.54 15.48 -13.09
CA ALA A 175 -34.24 15.01 -11.74
C ALA A 175 -33.12 15.88 -11.16
N VAL A 176 -33.41 16.61 -10.09
CA VAL A 176 -32.43 17.42 -9.38
C VAL A 176 -31.99 16.67 -8.13
N ALA A 177 -30.70 16.35 -8.06
CA ALA A 177 -30.08 15.88 -6.83
C ALA A 177 -29.42 17.04 -6.09
N THR A 178 -29.67 17.12 -4.80
CA THR A 178 -29.06 18.08 -3.89
C THR A 178 -28.34 17.33 -2.77
N SER A 179 -27.17 17.82 -2.40
CA SER A 179 -26.39 17.31 -1.27
C SER A 179 -26.20 18.45 -0.27
N SER A 180 -26.38 18.15 1.02
CA SER A 180 -26.02 19.09 2.10
C SER A 180 -24.50 19.18 2.30
N ASP A 181 -23.73 18.26 1.70
CA ASP A 181 -22.27 18.23 1.78
C ASP A 181 -21.63 18.91 0.57
N VAL A 182 -20.75 19.88 0.86
CA VAL A 182 -20.08 20.79 -0.08
C VAL A 182 -18.98 20.11 -0.90
N ALA A 183 -18.69 18.83 -0.63
CA ALA A 183 -17.74 18.06 -1.42
C ALA A 183 -18.42 17.59 -2.72
N GLY A 184 -17.89 18.03 -3.86
CA GLY A 184 -18.39 17.65 -5.17
C GLY A 184 -18.54 16.13 -5.29
N TRP A 185 -19.74 15.69 -5.60
CA TRP A 185 -20.09 14.31 -5.90
C TRP A 185 -20.27 14.20 -7.42
N ALA A 186 -19.89 13.05 -7.97
CA ALA A 186 -20.17 12.70 -9.36
C ALA A 186 -21.10 11.49 -9.35
N LEU A 187 -22.17 11.56 -10.12
CA LEU A 187 -23.08 10.45 -10.35
C LEU A 187 -22.91 10.01 -11.80
N GLU A 188 -22.52 8.76 -12.00
CA GLU A 188 -22.41 8.16 -13.33
C GLU A 188 -23.66 7.31 -13.59
N TYR A 189 -24.38 7.60 -14.67
CA TYR A 189 -25.56 6.85 -15.08
C TYR A 189 -25.12 5.62 -15.89
N ASP A 190 -25.35 4.43 -15.36
CA ASP A 190 -25.05 3.13 -16.01
C ASP A 190 -26.34 2.44 -16.49
N GLY A 191 -27.24 3.18 -17.14
CA GLY A 191 -28.50 2.66 -17.67
C GLY A 191 -28.58 2.75 -19.19
N ASN A 192 -29.31 1.82 -19.80
CA ASN A 192 -29.71 1.95 -21.20
C ASN A 192 -30.87 2.94 -21.30
N SER A 193 -30.73 3.99 -22.12
CA SER A 193 -31.84 4.88 -22.47
C SER A 193 -32.73 4.22 -23.51
N TYR A 194 -34.01 4.04 -23.19
CA TYR A 194 -35.04 3.62 -24.15
C TYR A 194 -35.99 4.80 -24.38
N ALA A 195 -36.17 5.21 -25.63
CA ALA A 195 -37.20 6.16 -26.01
C ALA A 195 -38.40 5.40 -26.59
N MET A 196 -39.61 5.75 -26.16
CA MET A 196 -40.82 5.37 -26.89
C MET A 196 -40.97 6.32 -28.08
N SER A 197 -40.86 5.80 -29.29
CA SER A 197 -41.37 6.49 -30.48
C SER A 197 -42.87 6.22 -30.58
N ASP A 198 -43.68 7.25 -30.79
CA ASP A 198 -45.08 7.07 -31.14
C ASP A 198 -45.17 6.14 -32.37
N GLU A 199 -45.85 5.00 -32.22
CA GLU A 199 -46.33 4.23 -33.36
C GLU A 199 -47.50 5.01 -33.95
N THR A 200 -47.31 5.58 -35.15
CA THR A 200 -48.38 6.14 -35.98
C THR A 200 -49.34 5.07 -36.46
#